data_AF-A5GKM3-F1
#
_entry.id   AF-A5GKM3-F1
#
_cell.length_a   1.000
_cell.length_b   1.000
_cell.length_c   1.000
_cell.angle_alpha   90.00
_cell.angle_beta   90.00
_cell.angle_gamma   90.00
#
_symmetry.space_group_name_H-M   'P 1'
#
loop_
_entity.id
_entity.type
_entity.pdbx_description
1 polymer ?
#
loop_
_entity_poly.entity_id
_entity_poly.type
_entity_poly.pdbx_seq_one_letter_code
_entity_poly.pdbx_strand_id
1 'polypeptide(L)'
;MFHFTGQLDAYSEKQFLSYVTDVLKANASPTVLDLSKIDFLDSSGLGALVQLAKQCKDAKRSFVMVGNARVTQTVKLVRLEEFLHLVNDLQTAFTQLAA
;
A
#
# COMPACT_ATOMS: atom_id res chain seq x y z
N MET A 1 0.61 7.34 -8.89
CA MET A 1 -0.10 7.32 -7.59
C MET A 1 -1.35 6.48 -7.76
N PHE A 2 -1.60 5.56 -6.84
CA PHE A 2 -2.84 4.79 -6.80
C PHE A 2 -3.73 5.34 -5.70
N HIS A 3 -5.03 5.42 -5.97
CA HIS A 3 -6.02 5.83 -4.99
C HIS A 3 -7.05 4.72 -4.85
N PHE A 4 -7.21 4.21 -3.63
CA PHE A 4 -8.13 3.13 -3.32
C PHE A 4 -9.20 3.60 -2.33
N THR A 5 -10.43 3.17 -2.59
CA THR A 5 -11.61 3.53 -1.81
C THR A 5 -12.45 2.30 -1.54
N GLY A 6 -13.23 2.32 -0.45
CA GLY A 6 -14.11 1.21 -0.09
C GLY A 6 -13.41 0.21 0.83
N GLN A 7 -13.50 -1.09 0.52
CA GLN A 7 -13.04 -2.15 1.42
C GLN A 7 -11.93 -2.99 0.77
N LEU A 8 -10.89 -3.30 1.54
CA LEU A 8 -9.81 -4.20 1.15
C LEU A 8 -9.93 -5.49 1.99
N ASP A 9 -10.46 -6.52 1.36
CA ASP A 9 -10.84 -7.81 1.94
C ASP A 9 -10.39 -8.97 1.02
N ALA A 10 -10.72 -10.20 1.40
CA ALA A 10 -10.38 -11.40 0.62
C ALA A 10 -10.96 -11.41 -0.81
N TYR A 11 -12.04 -10.67 -1.08
CA TYR A 11 -12.66 -10.61 -2.39
C TYR A 11 -11.94 -9.61 -3.31
N SER A 12 -11.60 -8.45 -2.77
CA SER A 12 -10.95 -7.35 -3.49
C SER A 12 -9.42 -7.51 -3.58
N GLU A 13 -8.78 -8.27 -2.69
CA GLU A 13 -7.34 -8.54 -2.66
C GLU A 13 -6.78 -8.93 -4.03
N LYS A 14 -7.41 -9.90 -4.71
CA LYS A 14 -6.91 -10.40 -6.00
C LYS A 14 -6.93 -9.33 -7.08
N GLN A 15 -8.02 -8.56 -7.14
CA GLN A 15 -8.17 -7.50 -8.12
C GLN A 15 -7.18 -6.37 -7.86
N PHE A 16 -7.03 -5.98 -6.60
CA PHE A 16 -6.07 -4.98 -6.14
C PHE A 16 -4.63 -5.37 -6.54
N LEU A 17 -4.22 -6.60 -6.21
CA LEU A 17 -2.89 -7.10 -6.52
C LEU A 17 -2.62 -7.14 -8.02
N SER A 18 -3.56 -7.68 -8.80
CA SER A 18 -3.42 -7.76 -10.25
C SER A 18 -3.25 -6.37 -10.85
N TYR A 19 -4.15 -5.43 -10.51
CA TYR A 19 -4.13 -4.08 -11.06
C TYR A 19 -2.82 -3.35 -10.77
N VAL A 20 -2.36 -3.36 -9.51
CA VAL A 20 -1.12 -2.68 -9.16
C VAL A 20 0.07 -3.39 -9.80
N THR A 21 0.11 -4.72 -9.79
CA THR A 21 1.21 -5.49 -10.39
C THR A 21 1.34 -5.23 -11.89
N ASP A 22 0.25 -5.18 -12.64
CA ASP A 22 0.25 -4.86 -14.07
C ASP A 22 0.84 -3.46 -14.33
N VAL A 23 0.44 -2.47 -13.55
CA VAL A 23 0.96 -1.10 -13.69
C VAL A 23 2.42 -1.00 -13.24
N LEU A 24 2.81 -1.73 -12.18
CA LEU A 24 4.20 -1.79 -11.73
C LEU A 24 5.10 -2.48 -12.76
N LYS A 25 4.60 -3.48 -13.49
CA LYS A 25 5.33 -4.11 -14.60
C LYS A 25 5.49 -3.16 -15.79
N ALA A 26 4.48 -2.35 -16.08
CA ALA A 26 4.50 -1.42 -17.20
C ALA A 26 5.45 -0.22 -16.97
N ASN A 27 5.64 0.22 -15.73
CA ASN A 27 6.42 1.43 -15.42
C ASN A 27 7.39 1.19 -14.27
N ALA A 28 8.64 1.65 -14.35
CA ALA A 28 9.65 1.49 -13.29
C ALA A 28 9.57 2.54 -12.15
N SER A 29 8.62 3.47 -12.23
CA SER A 29 8.60 4.66 -11.37
C SER A 29 8.22 4.38 -9.91
N PRO A 30 8.66 5.24 -8.97
CA PRO A 30 8.25 5.16 -7.59
C PRO A 30 6.73 5.26 -7.42
N THR A 31 6.20 4.58 -6.40
CA THR A 31 4.75 4.39 -6.27
C THR A 31 4.22 4.84 -4.91
N VAL A 32 3.22 5.72 -4.93
CA VAL A 32 2.39 6.04 -3.75
C VAL A 32 1.09 5.24 -3.84
N LEU A 33 0.74 4.52 -2.77
CA LEU A 33 -0.58 3.91 -2.59
C LEU A 33 -1.36 4.70 -1.54
N ASP A 34 -2.47 5.31 -1.95
CA ASP A 34 -3.36 6.04 -1.06
C ASP A 34 -4.52 5.15 -0.62
N LEU A 35 -4.51 4.79 0.66
CA LEU A 35 -5.51 4.00 1.37
C LEU A 35 -6.27 4.87 2.40
N SER A 36 -6.13 6.20 2.36
CA SER A 36 -6.77 7.11 3.31
C SER A 36 -8.31 7.02 3.28
N LYS A 37 -8.87 6.69 2.11
CA LYS A 37 -10.30 6.53 1.84
C LYS A 37 -10.80 5.08 1.95
N ILE A 38 -10.00 4.19 2.52
CA ILE A 38 -10.45 2.82 2.81
C ILE A 38 -11.28 2.81 4.08
N ASP A 39 -12.51 2.33 3.95
CA ASP A 39 -13.48 2.16 5.01
C ASP A 39 -13.18 0.90 5.83
N PHE A 40 -12.66 -0.16 5.21
CA PHE A 40 -12.42 -1.44 5.89
C PHE A 40 -11.18 -2.16 5.37
N LEU A 41 -10.39 -2.72 6.29
CA LEU A 41 -9.20 -3.51 6.00
C LEU A 41 -9.21 -4.75 6.91
N ASP A 42 -9.21 -5.95 6.33
CA ASP A 42 -9.07 -7.21 7.05
C ASP A 42 -7.65 -7.80 6.96
N SER A 43 -7.49 -9.04 7.44
CA SER A 43 -6.24 -9.80 7.34
C SER A 43 -5.80 -10.09 5.90
N SER A 44 -6.75 -10.34 4.99
CA SER A 44 -6.48 -10.61 3.58
C SER A 44 -6.03 -9.35 2.85
N GLY A 45 -6.67 -8.20 3.09
CA GLY A 45 -6.22 -6.93 2.56
C GLY A 45 -4.80 -6.58 3.04
N LEU A 46 -4.49 -6.88 4.30
CA LEU A 46 -3.13 -6.73 4.83
C LEU A 46 -2.13 -7.67 4.14
N GLY A 47 -2.53 -8.91 3.87
CA GLY A 47 -1.78 -9.86 3.04
C GLY A 47 -1.48 -9.29 1.64
N ALA A 48 -2.47 -8.66 1.01
CA ALA A 48 -2.32 -7.99 -0.27
C ALA A 48 -1.25 -6.87 -0.22
N LEU A 49 -1.30 -6.02 0.80
CA LEU A 49 -0.32 -4.95 0.99
C LEU A 49 1.10 -5.51 1.19
N VAL A 50 1.24 -6.58 1.98
CA VAL A 50 2.53 -7.23 2.23
C VAL A 50 3.09 -7.85 0.95
N GLN A 51 2.26 -8.53 0.16
CA GLN A 51 2.68 -9.11 -1.12
C GLN A 51 3.14 -8.02 -2.09
N LEU A 52 2.42 -6.90 -2.16
CA LEU A 52 2.76 -5.78 -3.00
C LEU A 52 4.07 -5.10 -2.56
N ALA A 53 4.23 -4.86 -1.26
CA ALA A 53 5.47 -4.33 -0.68
C ALA A 53 6.66 -5.24 -0.98
N LYS A 54 6.48 -6.56 -0.86
CA LYS A 54 7.50 -7.55 -1.21
C LYS A 54 7.88 -7.46 -2.69
N GLN A 55 6.90 -7.40 -3.59
CA GLN A 55 7.16 -7.24 -5.03
C GLN A 55 7.92 -5.94 -5.34
N CYS A 56 7.54 -4.81 -4.74
CA CYS A 56 8.27 -3.55 -4.90
C CYS A 56 9.72 -3.66 -4.38
N LYS A 57 9.91 -4.31 -3.23
CA LYS A 57 11.24 -4.53 -2.64
C LYS A 57 12.12 -5.43 -3.51
N ASP A 58 11.58 -6.54 -4.01
CA ASP A 58 12.26 -7.45 -4.95
C ASP A 58 12.63 -6.71 -6.26
N ALA A 59 11.74 -5.83 -6.74
CA ALA A 59 11.98 -4.97 -7.88
C ALA A 59 12.89 -3.75 -7.58
N LYS A 60 13.45 -3.64 -6.36
CA LYS A 60 14.25 -2.49 -5.86
C LYS A 60 13.58 -1.14 -6.13
N ARG A 61 12.27 -1.08 -5.97
CA ARG A 61 11.44 0.09 -6.22
C ARG A 61 11.02 0.77 -4.93
N SER A 62 11.20 2.08 -4.88
CA SER A 62 10.66 2.91 -3.80
C SER A 62 9.13 2.95 -3.86
N PHE A 63 8.50 2.62 -2.74
CA PHE A 63 7.06 2.70 -2.58
C PHE A 63 6.73 3.27 -1.21
N VAL A 64 5.61 3.97 -1.11
CA VAL A 64 5.09 4.52 0.14
C VAL A 64 3.59 4.30 0.19
N MET A 65 3.07 3.93 1.36
CA MET A 65 1.64 3.72 1.57
C MET A 65 1.10 4.82 2.48
N VAL A 66 -0.05 5.38 2.13
CA VAL A 66 -0.76 6.37 2.96
C VAL A 66 -1.99 5.72 3.54
N GLY A 67 -2.02 5.56 4.86
CA GLY A 67 -3.14 4.97 5.58
C GLY A 67 -3.89 6.00 6.40
N ASN A 68 -5.17 5.73 6.67
CA ASN A 68 -5.89 6.40 7.74
C ASN A 68 -5.57 5.75 9.11
N ALA A 69 -6.06 6.35 10.19
CA ALA A 69 -5.82 5.84 11.54
C ALA A 69 -6.20 4.36 11.73
N ARG A 70 -7.26 3.88 11.06
CA ARG A 70 -7.70 2.48 11.11
C ARG A 70 -6.71 1.55 10.43
N VAL A 71 -6.31 1.86 9.20
CA VAL A 71 -5.28 1.11 8.47
C VAL A 71 -3.98 1.08 9.27
N THR A 72 -3.54 2.23 9.80
CA THR A 72 -2.34 2.35 10.62
C THR A 72 -2.41 1.49 11.88
N GLN A 73 -3.56 1.45 12.57
CA GLN A 73 -3.73 0.59 13.74
C GLN A 73 -3.61 -0.90 13.38
N THR A 74 -4.28 -1.36 12.32
CA THR A 74 -4.22 -2.76 11.89
C THR A 74 -2.80 -3.16 11.50
N VAL A 75 -2.10 -2.31 10.74
CA VAL A 75 -0.71 -2.53 10.31
C VAL A 75 0.27 -2.50 11.49
N LYS A 76 0.05 -1.63 12.48
CA LYS A 76 0.84 -1.57 13.72
C LYS A 76 0.73 -2.84 14.55
N LEU A 77 -0.47 -3.41 14.66
CA LEU A 77 -0.70 -4.64 15.43
C LEU A 77 0.15 -5.81 14.93
N VAL A 78 0.34 -5.89 13.62
CA VAL A 78 1.16 -6.93 12.97
C VAL A 78 2.61 -6.50 12.76
N ARG A 79 3.01 -5.32 13.26
CA ARG A 79 4.38 -4.75 13.17
C ARG A 79 4.90 -4.65 11.73
N LEU A 80 4.02 -4.36 10.78
CA LEU A 80 4.36 -4.21 9.36
C LEU A 80 4.48 -2.75 8.92
N GLU A 81 4.36 -1.78 9.84
CA GLU A 81 4.38 -0.35 9.51
C GLU A 81 5.67 0.08 8.79
N GLU A 82 6.83 -0.36 9.31
CA GLU A 82 8.13 -0.05 8.73
C GLU A 82 8.33 -0.79 7.39
N PHE A 83 7.82 -2.02 7.31
CA PHE A 83 7.93 -2.83 6.09
C PHE A 83 7.08 -2.27 4.95
N LEU A 84 5.91 -1.70 5.27
CA LEU A 84 4.98 -1.12 4.29
C LEU A 84 5.28 0.36 3.99
N HIS A 85 6.28 0.97 4.65
CA HIS A 85 6.53 2.41 4.58
C HIS A 85 5.24 3.20 4.76
N LEU A 86 4.47 2.86 5.80
CA LEU A 86 3.15 3.46 6.03
C LEU A 86 3.29 4.85 6.66
N VAL A 87 2.68 5.84 6.03
CA VAL A 87 2.57 7.21 6.52
C VAL A 87 1.12 7.64 6.65
N ASN A 88 0.86 8.70 7.40
CA ASN A 88 -0.50 9.16 7.70
C ASN A 88 -1.00 10.22 6.71
N ASP A 89 -0.15 10.72 5.81
CA ASP A 89 -0.45 11.83 4.91
C ASP A 89 0.30 11.74 3.58
N LEU A 90 -0.31 12.28 2.52
CA LEU A 90 0.24 12.30 1.18
C LEU A 90 1.49 13.19 1.04
N GLN A 91 1.55 14.34 1.71
CA GLN A 91 2.77 15.19 1.67
C GLN A 91 3.97 14.45 2.24
N THR A 92 3.79 13.75 3.36
CA THR A 92 4.84 12.90 3.93
C THR A 92 5.28 11.83 2.93
N ALA A 93 4.32 11.22 2.21
CA ALA A 93 4.62 10.21 1.21
C ALA A 93 5.45 10.73 0.04
N PHE A 94 5.08 11.90 -0.50
CA PHE A 94 5.86 12.53 -1.57
C PHE A 94 7.25 12.95 -1.10
N THR A 95 7.37 13.39 0.15
CA THR A 95 8.67 13.76 0.74
C THR A 95 9.58 12.52 0.85
N GLN A 96 9.05 11.37 1.28
CA GLN A 96 9.80 10.13 1.35
C GLN A 96 10.18 9.55 -0.02
N LEU A 97 9.37 9.80 -1.06
CA LEU A 97 9.69 9.37 -2.42
C LEU A 97 10.65 10.30 -3.17
N ALA A 98 10.70 11.58 -2.77
CA ALA A 98 11.60 12.57 -3.35
C ALA A 98 13.01 12.56 -2.70
N ALA A 99 13.15 11.88 -1.55
CA ALA A 99 14.41 11.69 -0.83
C ALA A 99 15.20 10.50 -1.38
#